data_AF-A0A9E5TF04-F1
#
_entry.id   AF-A0A9E5TF04-F1
#
_cell.length_a   1.000
_cell.length_b   1.000
_cell.length_c   1.000
_cell.angle_alpha   90.00
_cell.angle_beta   90.00
_cell.angle_gamma   90.00
#
_symmetry.space_group_name_H-M   'P 1'
#
loop_
_entity.id
_entity.type
_entity.pdbx_description
1 polymer ?
#
loop_
_entity_poly.entity_id
_entity_poly.type
_entity_poly.pdbx_seq_one_letter_code
_entity_poly.pdbx_strand_id
1 'polypeptide(L)'
;MAASVLFLRPAVMRRLLQASAASAAVAGCLAAFSNPQRIAIHAERSSVTALPLQERERVFHRLENVAAGHGLTVKRCACKNPNISSGMCSIAGEWQRTRARAEVTLFD
;
A
#
# COMPACT_ATOMS: atom_id res chain seq x y z
N MET A 1 6.35 13.82 -10.24
CA MET A 1 6.41 12.34 -10.43
C MET A 1 5.36 11.68 -9.54
N ALA A 2 4.69 10.63 -10.00
CA ALA A 2 3.81 9.81 -9.15
C ALA A 2 4.60 8.61 -8.61
N ALA A 3 4.50 8.35 -7.29
CA ALA A 3 5.17 7.22 -6.65
C ALA A 3 4.18 6.38 -5.84
N SER A 4 4.50 5.09 -5.71
CA SER A 4 3.76 4.16 -4.86
C SER A 4 4.74 3.35 -4.04
N VAL A 5 4.29 2.94 -2.86
CA VAL A 5 4.97 1.92 -2.04
C VAL A 5 4.43 0.55 -2.42
N LEU A 6 5.14 -0.51 -2.05
CA LEU A 6 4.72 -1.89 -2.25
C LEU A 6 3.36 -2.17 -1.60
N PHE A 7 2.53 -2.93 -2.31
CA PHE A 7 1.24 -3.44 -1.86
C PHE A 7 0.99 -4.81 -2.49
N LEU A 8 0.19 -5.65 -1.85
CA LEU A 8 -0.16 -6.99 -2.32
C LEU A 8 -1.63 -7.05 -2.70
N ARG A 9 -1.93 -7.66 -3.85
CA ARG A 9 -3.32 -8.04 -4.18
C ARG A 9 -3.72 -9.29 -3.38
N PRO A 10 -5.02 -9.50 -3.08
CA PRO A 10 -5.48 -10.62 -2.27
C PRO A 10 -5.00 -11.99 -2.75
N ALA A 11 -5.00 -12.22 -4.06
CA ALA A 11 -4.52 -13.48 -4.64
C ALA A 11 -3.01 -13.70 -4.41
N VAL A 12 -2.20 -12.64 -4.51
CA VAL A 12 -0.76 -12.71 -4.27
C VAL A 12 -0.49 -12.95 -2.78
N MET A 13 -1.16 -12.21 -1.89
CA MET A 13 -1.05 -12.41 -0.45
C MET A 13 -1.36 -13.87 -0.06
N ARG A 14 -2.45 -14.42 -0.58
CA ARG A 14 -2.83 -15.83 -0.33
C ARG A 14 -1.76 -16.81 -0.79
N ARG A 15 -1.20 -16.61 -1.98
CA ARG A 15 -0.15 -17.48 -2.51
C ARG A 15 1.14 -17.40 -1.71
N LEU A 16 1.53 -16.19 -1.29
CA LEU A 16 2.70 -16.01 -0.42
C LEU A 16 2.49 -16.69 0.93
N LEU A 17 1.32 -16.54 1.55
CA LEU A 17 0.99 -17.20 2.82
C LEU A 17 1.13 -18.73 2.71
N GLN A 18 0.59 -19.31 1.64
CA GLN A 18 0.71 -20.75 1.36
C GLN A 18 2.16 -21.19 1.16
N ALA A 19 2.97 -20.40 0.47
CA ALA A 19 4.36 -20.72 0.19
C ALA A 19 5.33 -20.45 1.36
N SER A 20 4.89 -19.67 2.36
CA SER A 20 5.76 -19.21 3.46
C SER A 20 6.31 -20.36 4.32
N ALA A 21 5.54 -21.43 4.49
CA ALA A 21 5.97 -22.63 5.22
C ALA A 21 7.15 -23.35 4.54
N ALA A 22 7.29 -23.22 3.23
CA ALA A 22 8.32 -23.91 2.44
C ALA A 22 9.51 -23.01 2.07
N SER A 23 9.45 -21.70 2.36
CA SER A 23 10.48 -20.76 1.94
C SER A 23 10.70 -19.65 2.97
N ALA A 24 11.88 -19.67 3.60
CA ALA A 24 12.31 -18.63 4.53
C ALA A 24 12.37 -17.24 3.88
N ALA A 25 12.71 -17.16 2.60
CA ALA A 25 12.71 -15.90 1.85
C ALA A 25 11.28 -15.34 1.72
N VAL A 26 10.30 -16.18 1.39
CA VAL A 26 8.88 -15.78 1.31
C VAL A 26 8.36 -15.37 2.68
N ALA A 27 8.69 -16.13 3.73
CA ALA A 27 8.35 -15.78 5.10
C ALA A 27 8.93 -14.41 5.50
N GLY A 28 10.19 -14.14 5.17
CA GLY A 28 10.83 -12.84 5.38
C GLY A 28 10.14 -11.70 4.64
N CYS A 29 9.73 -11.91 3.38
CA CYS A 29 8.94 -10.92 2.63
C CYS A 29 7.58 -10.64 3.29
N LEU A 30 6.89 -11.67 3.79
CA LEU A 30 5.61 -11.51 4.48
C LEU A 30 5.74 -10.81 5.83
N ALA A 31 6.86 -10.99 6.54
CA ALA A 31 7.11 -10.33 7.82
C ALA A 31 7.08 -8.80 7.70
N ALA A 32 7.43 -8.24 6.53
CA ALA A 32 7.31 -6.80 6.26
C ALA A 32 5.86 -6.28 6.24
N PHE A 33 4.87 -7.17 6.12
CA PHE A 33 3.44 -6.87 6.17
C PHE A 33 2.82 -7.20 7.53
N SER A 34 3.60 -7.14 8.62
CA SER A 34 3.09 -7.30 9.98
C SER A 34 1.95 -6.30 10.24
N ASN A 35 0.81 -6.80 10.76
CA ASN A 35 -0.45 -6.05 10.87
C ASN A 35 -0.99 -5.50 9.52
N PRO A 36 -1.37 -6.41 8.59
CA PRO A 36 -1.75 -6.02 7.24
C PRO A 36 -3.08 -5.26 7.21
N GLN A 37 -3.05 -3.98 6.82
CA GLN A 37 -4.28 -3.23 6.54
C GLN A 37 -4.73 -3.45 5.10
N ARG A 38 -5.98 -3.90 4.95
CA ARG A 38 -6.66 -4.04 3.67
C ARG A 38 -7.28 -2.69 3.27
N ILE A 39 -6.84 -2.16 2.14
CA ILE A 39 -7.22 -0.84 1.62
C ILE A 39 -8.05 -1.03 0.35
N ALA A 40 -9.25 -0.47 0.30
CA ALA A 40 -10.03 -0.36 -0.92
C ALA A 40 -9.36 0.63 -1.89
N ILE A 41 -9.32 0.29 -3.17
CA ILE A 41 -8.72 1.13 -4.22
C ILE A 41 -9.77 1.45 -5.30
N HIS A 42 -9.46 2.40 -6.18
CA HIS A 42 -10.37 2.87 -7.24
C HIS A 42 -10.85 1.79 -8.21
N ALA A 43 -10.10 0.69 -8.40
CA ALA A 43 -10.61 -0.43 -9.17
C ALA A 43 -11.79 -1.06 -8.42
N GLU A 44 -12.99 -1.00 -9.01
CA GLU A 44 -14.23 -1.43 -8.39
C GLU A 44 -14.11 -2.83 -7.75
N ARG A 45 -14.56 -2.98 -6.49
CA ARG A 45 -14.43 -4.21 -5.68
C ARG A 45 -12.99 -4.73 -5.47
N SER A 46 -11.98 -3.94 -5.81
CA SER A 46 -10.58 -4.30 -5.59
C SER A 46 -10.10 -3.72 -4.27
N SER A 47 -9.21 -4.48 -3.65
CA SER A 47 -8.50 -4.09 -2.43
C SER A 47 -7.05 -4.51 -2.53
N VAL A 48 -6.19 -3.88 -1.75
CA VAL A 48 -4.80 -4.29 -1.60
C VAL A 48 -4.43 -4.35 -0.12
N THR A 49 -3.45 -5.18 0.22
CA THR A 49 -2.78 -5.12 1.50
C THR A 49 -1.57 -4.22 1.35
N ALA A 50 -1.53 -3.12 2.10
CA ALA A 50 -0.39 -2.21 2.08
C ALA A 50 0.61 -2.56 3.18
N LEU A 51 1.86 -2.08 3.02
CA LEU A 51 2.81 -2.05 4.13
C LEU A 51 2.24 -1.23 5.32
N PRO A 52 2.75 -1.46 6.54
CA PRO A 52 2.41 -0.65 7.71
C PRO A 52 2.54 0.84 7.42
N LEU A 53 1.68 1.64 8.05
CA LEU A 53 1.61 3.10 7.88
C LEU A 53 3.01 3.75 7.99
N GLN A 54 3.70 3.49 9.11
CA GLN A 54 5.01 4.07 9.39
C GLN A 54 6.06 3.72 8.33
N GLU A 55 6.03 2.47 7.81
CA GLU A 55 6.93 2.06 6.74
C GLU A 55 6.63 2.78 5.43
N ARG A 56 5.34 2.99 5.11
CA ARG A 56 4.96 3.77 3.93
C ARG A 56 5.41 5.23 4.03
N GLU A 57 5.25 5.85 5.20
CA GLU A 57 5.72 7.21 5.46
C GLU A 57 7.24 7.31 5.32
N ARG A 58 7.98 6.36 5.90
CA ARG A 58 9.45 6.29 5.81
C ARG A 58 9.92 6.20 4.36
N VAL A 59 9.28 5.35 3.54
CA VAL A 59 9.62 5.21 2.11
C VAL A 59 9.31 6.51 1.36
N PHE A 60 8.14 7.12 1.57
CA PHE A 60 7.81 8.37 0.89
C PHE A 60 8.72 9.52 1.29
N HIS A 61 9.04 9.66 2.58
CA HIS A 61 9.98 10.68 3.05
C HIS A 61 11.36 10.53 2.38
N ARG A 62 11.86 9.28 2.27
CA ARG A 62 13.12 9.03 1.54
C ARG A 62 13.01 9.42 0.07
N LEU A 63 11.91 9.07 -0.60
CA LEU A 63 11.68 9.43 -2.00
C LEU A 63 11.57 10.94 -2.20
N GLU A 64 10.88 11.63 -1.30
CA GLU A 64 10.71 13.09 -1.32
C GLU A 64 12.05 13.81 -1.14
N ASN A 65 12.90 13.35 -0.21
CA ASN A 65 14.22 13.94 0.00
C ASN A 65 15.13 13.78 -1.23
N VAL A 66 15.15 12.59 -1.84
CA VAL A 66 15.93 12.38 -3.07
C VAL A 66 15.38 13.22 -4.21
N ALA A 67 14.06 13.24 -4.41
CA ALA A 67 13.42 14.01 -5.46
C ALA A 67 13.67 15.52 -5.32
N ALA A 68 13.62 16.05 -4.10
CA ALA A 68 13.89 17.47 -3.81
C ALA A 68 15.31 17.87 -4.21
N GLY A 69 16.30 16.99 -4.01
CA GLY A 69 17.68 17.19 -4.46
C GLY A 69 17.83 17.33 -5.98
N HIS A 70 16.81 16.94 -6.74
CA HIS A 70 16.74 17.06 -8.20
C HIS A 70 15.65 18.04 -8.68
N GLY A 71 15.07 18.86 -7.79
CA GLY A 71 14.00 19.80 -8.16
C GLY A 71 12.68 19.12 -8.54
N LEU A 72 12.46 17.87 -8.12
CA LEU A 72 11.26 17.10 -8.41
C LEU A 72 10.33 17.02 -7.18
N THR A 73 9.03 17.07 -7.44
CA THR A 73 8.01 16.79 -6.41
C THR A 73 7.43 15.39 -6.57
N VAL A 74 7.27 14.70 -5.45
CA VAL A 74 6.61 13.39 -5.37
C VAL A 74 5.13 13.58 -5.06
N LYS A 75 4.27 12.97 -5.86
CA LYS A 75 2.82 12.85 -5.58
C LYS A 75 2.53 11.42 -5.14
N ARG A 76 1.93 11.27 -3.96
CA ARG A 76 1.49 9.98 -3.40
C ARG A 76 0.11 9.61 -3.99
N CYS A 77 -0.14 8.36 -4.39
CA CYS A 77 -1.50 7.97 -4.80
C CYS A 77 -2.43 7.92 -3.58
N ALA A 78 -3.43 8.79 -3.53
CA ALA A 78 -4.45 8.78 -2.48
C ALA A 78 -5.21 7.45 -2.43
N CYS A 79 -5.41 6.81 -3.58
CA CYS A 79 -6.07 5.52 -3.72
C CYS A 79 -5.48 4.39 -2.87
N LYS A 80 -4.15 4.31 -2.78
CA LYS A 80 -3.40 3.24 -2.09
C LYS A 80 -2.83 3.71 -0.75
N ASN A 81 -2.91 5.01 -0.51
CA ASN A 81 -2.39 5.65 0.68
C ASN A 81 -3.42 6.59 1.30
N PRO A 82 -4.68 6.15 1.47
CA PRO A 82 -5.77 7.04 1.83
C PRO A 82 -5.55 7.66 3.20
N ASN A 83 -4.73 7.09 4.07
CA ASN A 83 -4.42 7.62 5.40
C ASN A 83 -3.25 8.63 5.44
N ILE A 84 -2.41 8.72 4.40
CA ILE A 84 -1.25 9.64 4.34
C ILE A 84 -1.23 10.51 3.07
N SER A 85 -2.35 10.51 2.34
CA SER A 85 -2.55 11.27 1.13
C SER A 85 -4.05 11.48 0.91
N SER A 86 -4.42 12.66 0.44
CA SER A 86 -5.77 13.04 0.03
C SER A 86 -5.78 13.43 -1.46
N GLY A 87 -6.96 13.45 -2.06
CA GLY A 87 -7.15 13.92 -3.43
C GLY A 87 -7.14 12.79 -4.47
N MET A 88 -6.22 12.86 -5.43
CA MET A 88 -6.32 12.09 -6.68
C MET A 88 -5.48 10.81 -6.71
N CYS A 89 -6.00 9.80 -7.40
CA CYS A 89 -5.25 8.73 -8.01
C CYS A 89 -4.58 9.24 -9.30
N SER A 90 -3.26 9.07 -9.42
CA SER A 90 -2.54 9.45 -10.66
C SER A 90 -2.85 8.58 -11.88
N ILE A 91 -3.70 7.56 -11.74
CA ILE A 91 -4.14 6.66 -12.82
C ILE A 91 -5.64 6.82 -13.07
N ALA A 92 -6.44 6.76 -12.00
CA ALA A 92 -7.90 6.67 -12.09
C ALA A 92 -8.61 7.99 -11.80
N GLY A 93 -7.90 9.09 -11.51
CA GLY A 93 -8.49 10.38 -11.22
C GLY A 93 -8.93 10.54 -9.77
N GLU A 94 -9.95 11.35 -9.52
CA GLU A 94 -10.34 11.77 -8.17
C GLU A 94 -10.74 10.57 -7.30
N TRP A 95 -10.16 10.49 -6.09
CA TRP A 95 -10.48 9.43 -5.13
C TRP A 95 -11.26 10.02 -3.96
N GLN A 96 -12.59 9.89 -4.04
CA GLN A 96 -13.44 10.19 -2.90
C GLN A 96 -13.23 9.10 -1.86
N ARG A 97 -12.72 9.45 -0.67
CA ARG A 97 -12.67 8.55 0.49
C ARG A 97 -14.11 8.11 0.78
N THR A 98 -14.55 7.00 0.20
CA THR A 98 -15.73 6.31 0.67
C THR A 98 -15.39 5.88 2.09
N ARG A 99 -16.13 6.42 3.07
CA ARG A 99 -16.00 6.09 4.51
C ARG A 99 -15.66 4.61 4.65
N ALA A 100 -14.50 4.31 5.24
CA ALA A 100 -13.97 2.97 5.35
C ALA A 100 -15.06 2.02 5.87
N ARG A 101 -15.51 1.11 5.01
CA ARG A 101 -16.38 0.01 5.42
C ARG A 101 -15.45 -0.99 6.13
N ALA A 102 -15.47 -0.91 7.47
CA ALA A 102 -14.86 -1.77 8.49
C ALA A 102 -13.49 -2.40 8.17
N GLU A 103 -12.51 -2.12 9.04
CA GLU A 103 -11.34 -2.99 9.22
C GLU A 103 -11.81 -4.44 9.36
N VAL A 104 -11.52 -5.26 8.35
CA VAL A 104 -11.63 -6.71 8.46
C VAL A 104 -10.27 -7.20 8.91
N THR A 105 -10.14 -7.45 10.20
CA THR A 105 -9.04 -8.24 10.77
C THR A 105 -9.05 -9.61 10.09
N LEU A 106 -7.98 -9.93 9.37
CA LEU A 106 -7.77 -11.26 8.76
C LEU A 106 -7.27 -12.23 9.83
N PHE A 107 -8.10 -12.51 10.83
CA PHE A 107 -7.94 -13.64 11.73
C PHE A 107 -9.33 -14.16 12.08
N ASP A 108 -9.89 -14.93 11.14
CA ASP A 108 -10.81 -16.05 11.33
C ASP A 108 -10.53 -17.06 10.20
#